data_AF-A0A9P4W3P3-F1
#
_entry.id   AF-A0A9P4W3P3-F1
#
_cell.length_a   1.000
_cell.length_b   1.000
_cell.length_c   1.000
_cell.angle_alpha   90.00
_cell.angle_beta   90.00
_cell.angle_gamma   90.00
#
_symmetry.space_group_name_H-M   'P 1'
#
loop_
_entity.id
_entity.type
_entity.pdbx_description
1 polymer ?
#
loop_
_entity_poly.entity_id
_entity_poly.type
_entity_poly.pdbx_seq_one_letter_code
_entity_poly.pdbx_strand_id
1 'polypeptide(L)'
;MEVVKLGQTSLPLEVILEYLESLKTIYTAESYDLFMHNCNNFSNDFAMFLVGKGIPSHITSLPQDVLNTPFGQMLRPQIDAMMRPITQAPTPQPVQPMAPARPQATAASNNQAASSSNGSALAAYTGRVNNVTSIDEVDKLLSLAKDRAAIIFFTSATCGPCKLVYQPYDDLAAEAGSKCIFIKIDFTRADQSINTRYPNVRATPTFITYSKGSKQDEWSGADPRQLRSNVESLLNATFPPHPHLSQSTPYLLRQSQRPITFTKIPPLEKLVAKMGDVGKAPAVSSIVSFINTREKSGAIEAPLTELPQFANFLRNSTTQLPPEVLFAAYDLLRVALTDVRVAGFFAEEHKGATGTPATVHHMLKHVEALNESAPYPLRLTTLHLACNLFSSPLFVPHLLSTPLSSALISILTTSLLDDKHPALKASALSLAMNLASSNHQIRMKKYGGNVSHTLSSANELGDAEQTELLASLLETLGSEDQWSENKKMALIATGWLAYGADLEGELRDLWRVMDAAGTVGKIQASATDERMLVKEVQKLLEV
;
A
#
# COMPACT_ATOMS: atom_id res chain seq x y z
N MET A 1 -31.25 26.52 -9.60
CA MET A 1 -30.04 25.74 -9.29
C MET A 1 -29.58 25.10 -10.58
N GLU A 2 -28.38 25.44 -11.06
CA GLU A 2 -27.81 24.85 -12.27
C GLU A 2 -27.25 23.46 -11.93
N VAL A 3 -27.49 22.47 -12.79
CA VAL A 3 -26.95 21.11 -12.63
C VAL A 3 -26.15 20.78 -13.88
N VAL A 4 -24.84 20.62 -13.72
CA VAL A 4 -23.91 20.32 -14.82
C VAL A 4 -23.40 18.89 -14.68
N LYS A 5 -23.57 18.07 -15.72
CA LYS A 5 -23.01 16.73 -15.79
C LYS A 5 -21.54 16.79 -16.20
N LEU A 6 -20.62 16.56 -15.27
CA LEU A 6 -19.17 16.62 -15.52
C LEU A 6 -18.61 15.35 -16.20
N GLY A 7 -19.13 14.17 -15.85
CA GLY A 7 -18.66 12.90 -16.39
C GLY A 7 -19.16 11.70 -15.60
N GLN A 8 -18.50 10.55 -15.81
CA GLN A 8 -18.70 9.33 -15.05
C GLN A 8 -17.33 8.70 -14.78
N THR A 9 -17.15 8.18 -13.56
CA THR A 9 -15.96 7.44 -13.16
C THR A 9 -16.30 5.99 -12.87
N SER A 10 -15.33 5.11 -13.04
CA SER A 10 -15.41 3.70 -12.64
C SER A 10 -14.39 3.36 -11.56
N LEU A 11 -13.79 4.38 -10.93
CA LEU A 11 -12.84 4.18 -9.84
C LEU A 11 -13.52 3.50 -8.64
N PRO A 12 -12.89 2.47 -8.06
CA PRO A 12 -13.36 1.86 -6.83
C PRO A 12 -13.44 2.90 -5.70
N LEU A 13 -14.41 2.72 -4.78
CA LEU A 13 -14.59 3.64 -3.66
C LEU A 13 -13.34 3.73 -2.76
N GLU A 14 -12.62 2.62 -2.59
CA GLU A 14 -11.37 2.57 -1.83
C GLU A 14 -10.28 3.49 -2.41
N VAL A 15 -10.15 3.55 -3.74
CA VAL A 15 -9.22 4.44 -4.45
C VAL A 15 -9.61 5.90 -4.24
N ILE A 16 -10.91 6.19 -4.31
CA ILE A 16 -11.44 7.54 -4.06
C ILE A 16 -11.16 7.97 -2.61
N LEU A 17 -11.38 7.10 -1.63
CA LEU A 17 -11.13 7.38 -0.22
C LEU A 17 -9.64 7.61 0.06
N GLU A 18 -8.77 6.80 -0.54
CA GLU A 18 -7.32 6.96 -0.41
C GLU A 18 -6.85 8.30 -1.02
N TYR A 19 -7.40 8.69 -2.18
CA TYR A 19 -7.13 10.00 -2.75
C TYR A 19 -7.60 11.14 -1.83
N LEU A 20 -8.81 11.03 -1.29
CA LEU A 20 -9.34 12.02 -0.33
C LEU A 20 -8.49 12.11 0.94
N GLU A 21 -7.94 11.00 1.43
CA GLU A 21 -7.00 11.00 2.55
C GLU A 21 -5.73 11.78 2.20
N SER A 22 -5.18 11.56 1.00
CA SER A 22 -4.02 12.31 0.52
C SER A 22 -4.28 13.81 0.40
N LEU A 23 -5.50 14.22 0.03
CA LEU A 23 -5.89 15.63 -0.10
C LEU A 23 -5.90 16.37 1.24
N LYS A 24 -6.00 15.68 2.38
CA LYS A 24 -5.97 16.31 3.70
C LYS A 24 -4.65 17.01 4.01
N THR A 25 -3.57 16.68 3.31
CA THR A 25 -2.30 17.42 3.45
C THR A 25 -2.34 18.81 2.82
N ILE A 26 -3.31 19.06 1.94
CA ILE A 26 -3.50 20.34 1.22
C ILE A 26 -4.69 21.09 1.81
N TYR A 27 -5.82 20.39 1.98
CA TYR A 27 -7.09 20.94 2.45
C TYR A 27 -7.26 20.71 3.96
N THR A 28 -6.68 21.60 4.77
CA THR A 28 -6.82 21.62 6.23
C THR A 28 -7.74 22.76 6.67
N ALA A 29 -8.16 22.74 7.94
CA ALA A 29 -8.89 23.86 8.51
C ALA A 29 -8.06 25.16 8.50
N GLU A 30 -6.74 25.05 8.69
CA GLU A 30 -5.84 26.20 8.70
C GLU A 30 -5.53 26.73 7.30
N SER A 31 -5.61 25.90 6.26
CA SER A 31 -5.33 26.31 4.87
C SER A 31 -6.54 26.91 4.16
N TYR A 32 -7.74 26.88 4.76
CA TYR A 32 -8.95 27.38 4.12
C TYR A 32 -8.89 28.90 3.91
N ASP A 33 -9.03 29.32 2.66
CA ASP A 33 -9.15 30.73 2.26
C ASP A 33 -10.36 30.89 1.35
N LEU A 34 -11.25 31.82 1.67
CA LEU A 34 -12.51 31.99 0.94
C LEU A 34 -12.28 32.33 -0.54
N PHE A 35 -11.18 32.98 -0.89
CA PHE A 35 -10.90 33.38 -2.27
C PHE A 35 -9.97 32.42 -3.00
N MET A 36 -8.92 31.96 -2.34
CA MET A 36 -7.82 31.23 -2.99
C MET A 36 -7.86 29.72 -2.72
N HIS A 37 -8.48 29.27 -1.63
CA HIS A 37 -8.44 27.88 -1.20
C HIS A 37 -9.72 27.42 -0.49
N ASN A 38 -10.78 27.27 -1.28
CA ASN A 38 -12.14 27.00 -0.81
C ASN A 38 -12.73 25.71 -1.41
N CYS A 39 -14.03 25.51 -1.18
CA CYS A 39 -14.78 24.35 -1.68
C CYS A 39 -14.77 24.22 -3.22
N ASN A 40 -14.61 25.31 -3.97
CA ASN A 40 -14.51 25.29 -5.43
C ASN A 40 -13.15 24.72 -5.87
N ASN A 41 -12.06 25.08 -5.17
CA ASN A 41 -10.73 24.50 -5.44
C ASN A 41 -10.75 22.99 -5.16
N PHE A 42 -11.27 22.59 -4.00
CA PHE A 42 -11.45 21.18 -3.68
C PHE A 42 -12.29 20.44 -4.72
N SER A 43 -13.43 21.01 -5.11
CA SER A 43 -14.33 20.41 -6.10
C SER A 43 -13.67 20.30 -7.48
N ASN A 44 -12.86 21.29 -7.86
CA ASN A 44 -12.08 21.26 -9.10
C ASN A 44 -11.05 20.13 -9.09
N ASP A 45 -10.28 20.02 -8.00
CA ASP A 45 -9.21 19.04 -7.87
C ASP A 45 -9.78 17.62 -7.80
N PHE A 46 -10.90 17.45 -7.11
CA PHE A 46 -11.61 16.19 -7.03
C PHE A 46 -12.27 15.81 -8.36
N ALA A 47 -12.89 16.75 -9.07
CA ALA A 47 -13.44 16.50 -10.40
C ALA A 47 -12.33 16.16 -11.42
N MET A 48 -11.18 16.83 -11.34
CA MET A 48 -10.02 16.53 -12.18
C MET A 48 -9.53 15.09 -11.97
N PHE A 49 -9.45 14.64 -10.71
CA PHE A 49 -9.11 13.26 -10.39
C PHE A 49 -10.15 12.25 -10.91
N LEU A 50 -11.44 12.49 -10.67
CA LEU A 50 -12.48 11.52 -10.99
C LEU A 50 -12.74 11.37 -12.49
N VAL A 51 -12.71 12.49 -13.24
CA VAL A 51 -13.18 12.53 -14.64
C VAL A 51 -12.23 13.27 -15.59
N GLY A 52 -11.07 13.71 -15.13
CA GLY A 52 -10.09 14.45 -15.94
C GLY A 52 -10.59 15.82 -16.39
N LYS A 53 -11.56 16.42 -15.70
CA LYS A 53 -12.13 17.73 -16.05
C LYS A 53 -12.39 18.54 -14.79
N GLY A 54 -11.99 19.82 -14.82
CA GLY A 54 -12.32 20.78 -13.78
C GLY A 54 -13.81 21.16 -13.77
N ILE A 55 -14.20 21.90 -12.74
CA ILE A 55 -15.54 22.52 -12.69
C ILE A 55 -15.60 23.73 -13.65
N PRO A 56 -16.79 24.22 -14.03
CA PRO A 56 -16.92 25.35 -14.96
C PRO A 56 -16.07 26.57 -14.56
N SER A 57 -15.40 27.18 -15.55
CA SER A 57 -14.43 28.25 -15.31
C SER A 57 -15.02 29.46 -14.59
N HIS A 58 -16.27 29.81 -14.88
CA HIS A 58 -16.98 30.91 -14.22
C HIS A 58 -17.22 30.68 -12.71
N ILE A 59 -17.11 29.44 -12.22
CA ILE A 59 -17.17 29.11 -10.79
C ILE A 59 -15.79 29.24 -10.16
N THR A 60 -14.75 28.73 -10.84
CA THR A 60 -13.36 28.83 -10.36
C THR A 60 -12.82 30.26 -10.44
N SER A 61 -13.25 31.07 -11.41
CA SER A 61 -12.79 32.45 -11.59
C SER A 61 -13.55 33.46 -10.71
N LEU A 62 -14.73 33.08 -10.21
CA LEU A 62 -15.61 33.99 -9.45
C LEU A 62 -14.90 34.75 -8.31
N PRO A 63 -14.05 34.12 -7.48
CA PRO A 63 -13.33 34.85 -6.44
C PRO A 63 -12.41 35.94 -7.00
N GLN A 64 -11.67 35.62 -8.08
CA GLN A 64 -10.79 36.56 -8.75
C GLN A 64 -11.58 37.67 -9.44
N ASP A 65 -12.71 37.34 -10.06
CA ASP A 65 -13.60 38.30 -10.72
C ASP A 65 -14.14 39.32 -9.70
N VAL A 66 -14.51 38.87 -8.50
CA VAL A 66 -14.91 39.75 -7.39
C VAL A 66 -13.73 40.64 -6.94
N LEU A 67 -12.55 40.06 -6.72
CA LEU A 67 -11.34 40.79 -6.30
C LEU A 67 -10.82 41.78 -7.35
N ASN A 68 -11.14 41.57 -8.63
CA ASN A 68 -10.83 42.50 -9.71
C ASN A 68 -11.76 43.74 -9.72
N THR A 69 -12.86 43.74 -8.94
CA THR A 69 -13.74 44.92 -8.80
C THR A 69 -13.26 45.88 -7.71
N PRO A 70 -13.46 47.21 -7.86
CA PRO A 70 -13.11 48.19 -6.82
C PRO A 70 -13.77 47.90 -5.46
N PHE A 71 -15.00 47.37 -5.50
CA PHE A 71 -15.74 47.00 -4.30
C PHE A 71 -15.14 45.76 -3.61
N GLY A 72 -14.77 44.72 -4.36
CA GLY A 72 -14.14 43.53 -3.81
C GLY A 72 -12.77 43.83 -3.18
N GLN A 73 -11.98 44.73 -3.78
CA GLN A 73 -10.73 45.19 -3.18
C GLN A 73 -10.93 45.91 -1.85
N MET A 74 -12.02 46.69 -1.72
CA MET A 74 -12.36 47.39 -0.47
C MET A 74 -12.83 46.43 0.63
N LEU A 75 -13.53 45.34 0.28
CA LEU A 75 -14.06 44.38 1.25
C LEU A 75 -13.06 43.30 1.67
N ARG A 76 -12.00 43.04 0.90
CA ARG A 76 -11.02 41.99 1.20
C ARG A 76 -10.54 41.99 2.66
N PRO A 77 -10.11 43.13 3.26
CA PRO A 77 -9.63 43.13 4.65
C PRO A 77 -10.72 42.78 5.68
N GLN A 78 -11.98 43.12 5.39
CA GLN A 78 -13.11 42.80 6.26
C GLN A 78 -13.45 41.31 6.20
N ILE A 79 -13.42 40.73 5.01
CA ILE A 79 -13.67 39.30 4.79
C ILE A 79 -12.55 38.47 5.42
N ASP A 80 -11.29 38.85 5.23
CA ASP A 80 -10.14 38.19 5.86
C ASP A 80 -10.28 38.21 7.40
N ALA A 81 -10.74 39.34 7.97
CA ALA A 81 -10.98 39.45 9.41
C ALA A 81 -12.13 38.55 9.91
N MET A 82 -13.17 38.35 9.09
CA MET A 82 -14.28 37.43 9.40
C MET A 82 -13.86 35.96 9.32
N MET A 83 -12.85 35.62 8.51
CA MET A 83 -12.37 34.25 8.32
C MET A 83 -11.39 33.79 9.42
N ARG A 84 -10.63 34.70 10.04
CA ARG A 84 -9.64 34.36 11.08
C ARG A 84 -10.14 33.48 12.25
N PRO A 85 -11.36 33.65 12.80
CA PRO A 85 -11.86 32.80 13.88
C PRO A 85 -12.15 31.36 13.44
N ILE A 86 -12.33 31.13 12.14
CA ILE A 86 -12.63 29.81 11.54
C ILE A 86 -11.33 29.06 11.24
N THR A 87 -10.28 29.80 10.82
CA THR A 87 -9.02 29.22 10.33
C THR A 87 -7.91 29.15 11.39
N GLN A 88 -8.10 29.74 12.57
CA GLN A 88 -7.17 29.63 13.70
C GLN A 88 -7.75 28.76 14.82
N ALA A 89 -6.90 27.90 15.39
CA ALA A 89 -7.27 27.09 16.55
C ALA A 89 -7.73 28.00 17.73
N PRO A 90 -8.81 27.66 18.44
CA PRO A 90 -9.26 28.45 19.59
C PRO A 90 -8.19 28.44 20.69
N THR A 91 -7.89 29.62 21.24
CA THR A 91 -7.11 29.72 22.47
C THR A 91 -7.83 28.96 23.59
N PRO A 92 -7.14 28.11 24.37
CA PRO A 92 -7.79 27.32 25.41
C PRO A 92 -8.37 28.24 26.49
N GLN A 93 -9.70 28.31 26.55
CA GLN A 93 -10.40 28.89 27.68
C GLN A 93 -10.54 27.84 28.81
N PRO A 94 -10.49 28.27 30.09
CA PRO A 94 -10.59 27.36 31.22
C PRO A 94 -11.96 26.68 31.27
N VAL A 95 -11.90 25.35 31.40
CA VAL A 95 -13.04 24.42 31.36
C VAL A 95 -13.94 24.61 32.58
N GLN A 96 -15.25 24.81 32.35
CA GLN A 96 -16.28 24.60 33.38
C GLN A 96 -16.95 23.22 33.19
N PRO A 97 -17.36 22.53 34.28
CA PRO A 97 -17.84 21.15 34.20
C PRO A 97 -19.31 21.07 33.75
N MET A 98 -19.60 20.21 32.78
CA MET A 98 -20.96 19.92 32.30
C MET A 98 -21.43 18.52 32.73
N ALA A 99 -22.71 18.42 33.10
CA ALA A 99 -23.40 17.26 33.67
C ALA A 99 -23.71 16.15 32.63
N PRO A 100 -23.98 14.89 33.06
CA PRO A 100 -24.03 13.73 32.17
C PRO A 100 -25.37 13.55 31.41
N ALA A 101 -25.27 13.19 30.12
CA ALA A 101 -26.39 12.85 29.25
C ALA A 101 -26.67 11.33 29.21
N ARG A 102 -27.96 10.98 29.06
CA ARG A 102 -28.50 9.61 28.94
C ARG A 102 -28.33 9.00 27.54
N PRO A 103 -28.32 7.66 27.38
CA PRO A 103 -28.08 6.99 26.11
C PRO A 103 -29.35 6.81 25.26
N GLN A 104 -29.25 7.00 23.95
CA GLN A 104 -30.24 6.61 22.94
C GLN A 104 -29.71 5.45 22.09
N ALA A 105 -30.59 4.49 21.84
CA ALA A 105 -30.35 3.26 21.09
C ALA A 105 -30.34 3.49 19.58
N THR A 106 -29.39 2.86 18.87
CA THR A 106 -29.32 2.80 17.41
C THR A 106 -29.77 1.42 16.91
N ALA A 107 -30.84 1.41 16.11
CA ALA A 107 -31.29 0.24 15.37
C ALA A 107 -30.46 0.09 14.08
N ALA A 108 -29.89 -1.10 13.87
CA ALA A 108 -29.17 -1.48 12.66
C ALA A 108 -30.14 -2.01 11.59
N SER A 109 -29.99 -1.57 10.34
CA SER A 109 -30.63 -2.20 9.19
C SER A 109 -29.59 -2.95 8.35
N ASN A 110 -29.91 -4.22 8.09
CA ASN A 110 -29.18 -5.14 7.23
C ASN A 110 -29.39 -4.78 5.76
N ASN A 111 -28.35 -4.91 4.95
CA ASN A 111 -28.46 -5.33 3.55
C ASN A 111 -27.14 -5.97 3.11
N GLN A 112 -27.18 -7.28 2.81
CA GLN A 112 -26.10 -8.01 2.14
C GLN A 112 -26.60 -8.45 0.75
N ALA A 113 -25.76 -8.20 -0.26
CA ALA A 113 -25.84 -8.81 -1.58
C ALA A 113 -24.53 -9.58 -1.86
N ALA A 114 -24.65 -10.63 -2.66
CA ALA A 114 -23.77 -11.79 -2.73
C ALA A 114 -22.53 -11.67 -3.65
N SER A 115 -21.49 -12.47 -3.38
CA SER A 115 -20.94 -13.55 -4.25
C SER A 115 -19.40 -13.76 -4.17
N SER A 116 -18.97 -15.02 -3.95
CA SER A 116 -17.73 -15.64 -4.50
C SER A 116 -17.58 -17.09 -3.99
N SER A 117 -17.86 -18.07 -4.84
CA SER A 117 -18.26 -19.44 -4.50
C SER A 117 -17.14 -20.43 -4.11
N ASN A 118 -16.24 -20.04 -3.21
CA ASN A 118 -15.59 -20.96 -2.25
C ASN A 118 -14.97 -20.19 -1.08
N GLY A 119 -14.48 -18.97 -1.33
CA GLY A 119 -14.16 -18.00 -0.28
C GLY A 119 -15.40 -17.59 0.55
N SER A 120 -16.57 -17.49 -0.10
CA SER A 120 -17.84 -17.16 0.55
C SER A 120 -18.35 -18.25 1.49
N ALA A 121 -18.16 -19.52 1.16
CA ALA A 121 -18.62 -20.62 2.01
C ALA A 121 -17.78 -20.70 3.29
N LEU A 122 -16.46 -20.64 3.16
CA LEU A 122 -15.55 -20.64 4.30
C LEU A 122 -15.74 -19.40 5.19
N ALA A 123 -15.79 -18.20 4.59
CA ALA A 123 -15.99 -16.95 5.34
C ALA A 123 -17.29 -16.98 6.16
N ALA A 124 -18.33 -17.66 5.65
CA ALA A 124 -19.55 -17.87 6.39
C ALA A 124 -19.37 -18.77 7.63
N TYR A 125 -18.37 -19.64 7.71
CA TYR A 125 -18.19 -20.57 8.85
C TYR A 125 -16.96 -20.29 9.71
N THR A 126 -16.26 -19.18 9.47
CA THR A 126 -15.07 -18.74 10.23
C THR A 126 -15.33 -17.43 10.97
N GLY A 127 -14.54 -17.10 12.00
CA GLY A 127 -14.75 -15.90 12.81
C GLY A 127 -15.95 -15.99 13.78
N ARG A 128 -16.56 -17.17 13.91
CA ARG A 128 -17.72 -17.46 14.76
C ARG A 128 -17.80 -18.94 15.12
N VAL A 129 -18.62 -19.26 16.13
CA VAL A 129 -18.93 -20.64 16.50
C VAL A 129 -20.11 -21.18 15.70
N ASN A 130 -19.92 -22.34 15.10
CA ASN A 130 -20.92 -23.04 14.30
C ASN A 130 -21.61 -24.09 15.17
N ASN A 131 -22.86 -23.82 15.56
CA ASN A 131 -23.68 -24.77 16.29
C ASN A 131 -24.28 -25.78 15.30
N VAL A 132 -23.98 -27.07 15.49
CA VAL A 132 -24.43 -28.14 14.58
C VAL A 132 -25.11 -29.25 15.36
N THR A 133 -26.10 -29.89 14.74
CA THR A 133 -26.87 -30.98 15.35
C THR A 133 -26.73 -32.30 14.62
N SER A 134 -26.34 -32.31 13.34
CA SER A 134 -26.23 -33.51 12.52
C SER A 134 -24.78 -33.83 12.16
N ILE A 135 -24.51 -35.11 11.88
CA ILE A 135 -23.17 -35.55 11.47
C ILE A 135 -22.76 -35.00 10.10
N ASP A 136 -23.70 -34.87 9.17
CA ASP A 136 -23.43 -34.37 7.82
C ASP A 136 -22.91 -32.92 7.84
N GLU A 137 -23.42 -32.10 8.76
CA GLU A 137 -22.91 -30.73 8.97
C GLU A 137 -21.50 -30.72 9.56
N VAL A 138 -21.22 -31.61 10.53
CA VAL A 138 -19.87 -31.76 11.10
C VAL A 138 -18.89 -32.16 10.01
N ASP A 139 -19.21 -33.18 9.20
CA ASP A 139 -18.35 -33.66 8.13
C ASP A 139 -18.16 -32.60 7.04
N LYS A 140 -19.21 -31.82 6.72
CA LYS A 140 -19.09 -30.65 5.84
C LYS A 140 -18.11 -29.62 6.39
N LEU A 141 -18.22 -29.25 7.66
CA LEU A 141 -17.33 -28.25 8.28
C LEU A 141 -15.88 -28.77 8.40
N LEU A 142 -15.69 -30.04 8.73
CA LEU A 142 -14.36 -30.67 8.74
C LEU A 142 -13.76 -30.78 7.33
N SER A 143 -14.57 -31.02 6.30
CA SER A 143 -14.09 -31.02 4.91
C SER A 143 -13.70 -29.62 4.46
N LEU A 144 -14.46 -28.59 4.85
CA LEU A 144 -14.09 -27.19 4.65
C LEU A 144 -12.82 -26.81 5.42
N ALA A 145 -12.52 -27.50 6.52
CA ALA A 145 -11.32 -27.29 7.32
C ALA A 145 -10.10 -28.15 6.90
N LYS A 146 -10.15 -28.84 5.76
CA LYS A 146 -9.11 -29.81 5.36
C LYS A 146 -7.70 -29.23 5.21
N ASP A 147 -7.58 -27.93 4.98
CA ASP A 147 -6.33 -27.19 4.82
C ASP A 147 -5.95 -26.33 6.04
N ARG A 148 -6.70 -26.44 7.15
CA ARG A 148 -6.61 -25.55 8.31
C ARG A 148 -6.90 -26.27 9.63
N ALA A 149 -7.07 -25.49 10.70
CA ALA A 149 -7.46 -26.01 12.00
C ALA A 149 -8.99 -26.15 12.11
N ALA A 150 -9.44 -27.12 12.89
CA ALA A 150 -10.81 -27.15 13.39
C ALA A 150 -10.83 -27.62 14.84
N ILE A 151 -11.81 -27.16 15.60
CA ILE A 151 -12.05 -27.59 16.96
C ILE A 151 -13.54 -27.86 17.15
N ILE A 152 -13.86 -28.99 17.78
CA ILE A 152 -15.22 -29.36 18.14
C ILE A 152 -15.36 -29.27 19.64
N PHE A 153 -16.35 -28.51 20.11
CA PHE A 153 -16.74 -28.43 21.50
C PHE A 153 -18.06 -29.18 21.73
N PHE A 154 -17.98 -30.29 22.45
CA PHE A 154 -19.13 -31.05 22.92
C PHE A 154 -19.63 -30.52 24.27
N THR A 155 -20.91 -30.12 24.32
CA THR A 155 -21.57 -29.52 25.48
C THR A 155 -22.94 -30.14 25.75
N SER A 156 -23.61 -29.69 26.82
CA SER A 156 -25.01 -29.98 27.13
C SER A 156 -25.69 -28.75 27.74
N ALA A 157 -26.97 -28.53 27.45
CA ALA A 157 -27.75 -27.44 28.05
C ALA A 157 -27.81 -27.49 29.59
N THR A 158 -27.66 -28.68 30.19
CA THR A 158 -27.67 -28.88 31.65
C THR A 158 -26.26 -28.91 32.27
N CYS A 159 -25.21 -28.75 31.48
CA CYS A 159 -23.83 -28.75 31.95
C CYS A 159 -23.47 -27.39 32.59
N GLY A 160 -23.47 -27.33 33.93
CA GLY A 160 -23.01 -26.17 34.69
C GLY A 160 -21.58 -25.73 34.34
N PRO A 161 -20.58 -26.64 34.36
CA PRO A 161 -19.18 -26.31 34.03
C PRO A 161 -18.99 -25.73 32.62
N CYS A 162 -19.76 -26.18 31.63
CA CYS A 162 -19.66 -25.73 30.24
C CYS A 162 -19.90 -24.22 30.08
N LYS A 163 -20.65 -23.59 30.99
CA LYS A 163 -20.89 -22.14 30.98
C LYS A 163 -19.62 -21.33 31.13
N LEU A 164 -18.59 -21.86 31.79
CA LEU A 164 -17.30 -21.18 31.98
C LEU A 164 -16.51 -21.02 30.68
N VAL A 165 -16.76 -21.89 29.69
CA VAL A 165 -15.99 -21.95 28.43
C VAL A 165 -16.77 -21.44 27.22
N TYR A 166 -18.07 -21.12 27.33
CA TYR A 166 -18.85 -20.59 26.20
C TYR A 166 -18.28 -19.28 25.65
N GLN A 167 -18.18 -18.23 26.48
CA GLN A 167 -17.66 -16.95 26.02
C GLN A 167 -16.20 -17.05 25.56
N PRO A 168 -15.27 -17.69 26.31
CA PRO A 168 -13.91 -17.92 25.81
C PRO A 168 -13.83 -18.64 24.46
N TYR A 169 -14.73 -19.58 24.19
CA TYR A 169 -14.77 -20.30 22.91
C TYR A 169 -15.29 -19.42 21.77
N ASP A 170 -16.29 -18.58 22.04
CA ASP A 170 -16.80 -17.59 21.07
C ASP A 170 -15.72 -16.52 20.76
N ASP A 171 -15.03 -16.02 21.78
CA ASP A 171 -13.93 -15.06 21.64
C ASP A 171 -12.80 -15.65 20.78
N LEU A 172 -12.38 -16.89 21.08
CA LEU A 172 -11.35 -17.59 20.31
C LEU A 172 -11.76 -17.85 18.86
N ALA A 173 -13.04 -18.09 18.59
CA ALA A 173 -13.53 -18.25 17.23
C ALA A 173 -13.42 -16.94 16.43
N ALA A 174 -13.68 -15.80 17.07
CA ALA A 174 -13.49 -14.49 16.46
C ALA A 174 -12.00 -14.17 16.25
N GLU A 175 -11.16 -14.40 17.26
CA GLU A 175 -9.71 -14.16 17.23
C GLU A 175 -8.98 -15.01 16.17
N ALA A 176 -9.32 -16.30 16.06
CA ALA A 176 -8.70 -17.19 15.08
C ALA A 176 -9.08 -16.85 13.63
N GLY A 177 -10.18 -16.12 13.42
CA GLY A 177 -10.67 -15.72 12.11
C GLY A 177 -10.79 -16.90 11.15
N SER A 178 -10.17 -16.79 9.97
CA SER A 178 -10.19 -17.83 8.94
C SER A 178 -9.26 -19.02 9.21
N LYS A 179 -8.39 -18.96 10.22
CA LYS A 179 -7.39 -20.01 10.51
C LYS A 179 -8.01 -21.26 11.15
N CYS A 180 -9.16 -21.14 11.82
CA CYS A 180 -9.78 -22.27 12.50
C CYS A 180 -11.30 -22.24 12.40
N ILE A 181 -11.92 -23.40 12.16
CA ILE A 181 -13.37 -23.58 12.24
C ILE A 181 -13.75 -24.08 13.63
N PHE A 182 -14.55 -23.29 14.34
CA PHE A 182 -15.07 -23.65 15.66
C PHE A 182 -16.46 -24.27 15.52
N ILE A 183 -16.59 -25.51 15.97
CA ILE A 183 -17.82 -26.31 15.90
C ILE A 183 -18.32 -26.53 17.33
N LYS A 184 -19.62 -26.40 17.57
CA LYS A 184 -20.23 -26.65 18.87
C LYS A 184 -21.39 -27.63 18.71
N ILE A 185 -21.37 -28.67 19.52
CA ILE A 185 -22.35 -29.76 19.50
C ILE A 185 -22.97 -29.84 20.89
N ASP A 186 -24.27 -29.61 20.98
CA ASP A 186 -25.03 -29.78 22.22
C ASP A 186 -25.72 -31.15 22.21
N PHE A 187 -25.29 -32.08 23.08
CA PHE A 187 -25.85 -33.43 23.14
C PHE A 187 -27.34 -33.47 23.48
N THR A 188 -27.91 -32.41 24.06
CA THR A 188 -29.36 -32.34 24.31
C THR A 188 -30.17 -32.09 23.04
N ARG A 189 -29.51 -31.67 21.95
CA ARG A 189 -30.13 -31.31 20.67
C ARG A 189 -29.56 -32.08 19.48
N ALA A 190 -28.44 -32.78 19.66
CA ALA A 190 -27.75 -33.49 18.59
C ALA A 190 -28.43 -34.80 18.21
N ASP A 191 -28.37 -35.12 16.92
CA ASP A 191 -28.86 -36.38 16.37
C ASP A 191 -28.02 -37.56 16.90
N GLN A 192 -28.66 -38.74 16.99
CA GLN A 192 -28.01 -39.95 17.51
C GLN A 192 -26.77 -40.38 16.68
N SER A 193 -26.67 -39.95 15.42
CA SER A 193 -25.52 -40.20 14.54
C SER A 193 -24.22 -39.59 15.08
N ILE A 194 -24.28 -38.47 15.82
CA ILE A 194 -23.11 -37.87 16.48
C ILE A 194 -22.49 -38.83 17.50
N ASN A 195 -23.32 -39.47 18.33
CA ASN A 195 -22.86 -40.45 19.33
C ASN A 195 -22.24 -41.69 18.67
N THR A 196 -22.73 -42.05 17.48
CA THR A 196 -22.18 -43.16 16.69
C THR A 196 -20.78 -42.83 16.14
N ARG A 197 -20.57 -41.57 15.71
CA ARG A 197 -19.28 -41.09 15.19
C ARG A 197 -18.23 -40.86 16.29
N TYR A 198 -18.67 -40.38 17.45
CA TYR A 198 -17.81 -40.00 18.58
C TYR A 198 -18.12 -40.81 19.85
N PRO A 199 -18.05 -42.15 19.82
CA PRO A 199 -18.49 -43.02 20.93
C PRO A 199 -17.65 -42.87 22.21
N ASN A 200 -16.48 -42.22 22.10
CA ASN A 200 -15.56 -42.02 23.21
C ASN A 200 -15.79 -40.71 23.98
N VAL A 201 -16.62 -39.80 23.46
CA VAL A 201 -16.97 -38.56 24.15
C VAL A 201 -18.02 -38.85 25.22
N ARG A 202 -17.57 -39.10 26.46
CA ARG A 202 -18.43 -39.54 27.58
C ARG A 202 -18.73 -38.46 28.61
N ALA A 203 -18.14 -37.29 28.48
CA ALA A 203 -18.32 -36.16 29.40
C ALA A 203 -18.43 -34.84 28.64
N THR A 204 -19.03 -33.84 29.29
CA THR A 204 -19.04 -32.46 28.81
C THR A 204 -18.51 -31.53 29.90
N PRO A 205 -17.74 -30.48 29.57
CA PRO A 205 -17.25 -30.13 28.23
C PRO A 205 -16.12 -31.05 27.74
N THR A 206 -16.14 -31.43 26.46
CA THR A 206 -15.04 -32.14 25.78
C THR A 206 -14.70 -31.44 24.48
N PHE A 207 -13.42 -31.41 24.13
CA PHE A 207 -12.92 -30.77 22.92
C PHE A 207 -12.13 -31.77 22.09
N ILE A 208 -12.28 -31.70 20.77
CA ILE A 208 -11.48 -32.47 19.81
C ILE A 208 -10.91 -31.50 18.78
N THR A 209 -9.62 -31.57 18.51
CA THR A 209 -8.95 -30.71 17.53
C THR A 209 -8.54 -31.48 16.28
N TYR A 210 -8.51 -30.77 15.17
CA TYR A 210 -8.07 -31.26 13.87
C TYR A 210 -7.11 -30.24 13.27
N SER A 211 -6.05 -30.73 12.64
CA SER A 211 -5.11 -29.94 11.84
C SER A 211 -5.01 -30.58 10.47
N LYS A 212 -5.25 -29.79 9.41
CA LYS A 212 -5.19 -30.22 8.00
C LYS A 212 -5.93 -31.54 7.76
N GLY A 213 -7.16 -31.63 8.28
CA GLY A 213 -8.05 -32.80 8.15
C GLY A 213 -7.72 -33.99 9.06
N SER A 214 -6.64 -33.94 9.85
CA SER A 214 -6.24 -35.04 10.75
C SER A 214 -6.52 -34.67 12.21
N LYS A 215 -7.15 -35.59 12.96
CA LYS A 215 -7.37 -35.42 14.41
C LYS A 215 -6.02 -35.30 15.14
N GLN A 216 -5.90 -34.30 16.00
CA GLN A 216 -4.68 -34.04 16.79
C GLN A 216 -4.90 -34.47 18.24
N ASP A 217 -5.70 -33.72 19.00
CA ASP A 217 -5.89 -33.92 20.44
C ASP A 217 -7.36 -34.06 20.83
N GLU A 218 -7.58 -34.61 22.03
CA GLU A 218 -8.87 -34.72 22.69
C GLU A 218 -8.69 -34.50 24.20
N TRP A 219 -9.48 -33.62 24.81
CA TRP A 219 -9.46 -33.39 26.26
C TRP A 219 -10.84 -32.98 26.80
N SER A 220 -11.03 -33.16 28.10
CA SER A 220 -12.25 -32.76 28.81
C SER A 220 -11.92 -31.81 29.97
N GLY A 221 -12.85 -30.93 30.31
CA GLY A 221 -12.72 -30.01 31.44
C GLY A 221 -13.09 -28.56 31.11
N ALA A 222 -13.55 -27.85 32.13
CA ALA A 222 -14.06 -26.48 32.02
C ALA A 222 -13.00 -25.43 32.43
N ASP A 223 -11.84 -25.45 31.78
CA ASP A 223 -10.75 -24.50 32.05
C ASP A 223 -10.51 -23.57 30.85
N PRO A 224 -10.90 -22.27 30.95
CA PRO A 224 -10.66 -21.29 29.90
C PRO A 224 -9.20 -21.02 29.57
N ARG A 225 -8.26 -21.23 30.51
CA ARG A 225 -6.82 -21.04 30.25
C ARG A 225 -6.27 -22.20 29.44
N GLN A 226 -6.64 -23.43 29.81
CA GLN A 226 -6.28 -24.63 29.06
C GLN A 226 -6.84 -24.58 27.63
N LEU A 227 -8.11 -24.15 27.47
CA LEU A 227 -8.71 -23.98 26.14
C LEU A 227 -7.91 -23.01 25.26
N ARG A 228 -7.58 -21.82 25.77
CA ARG A 228 -6.77 -20.83 25.03
C ARG A 228 -5.41 -21.39 24.64
N SER A 229 -4.69 -22.00 25.59
CA SER A 229 -3.37 -22.58 25.34
C SER A 229 -3.39 -23.70 24.29
N ASN A 230 -4.41 -24.58 24.32
CA ASN A 230 -4.56 -25.65 23.34
C ASN A 230 -4.91 -25.11 21.94
N VAL A 231 -5.78 -24.10 21.85
CA VAL A 231 -6.12 -23.46 20.57
C VAL A 231 -4.91 -22.74 19.99
N GLU A 232 -4.15 -22.00 20.80
CA GLU A 232 -2.90 -21.36 20.38
C GLU A 232 -1.88 -22.39 19.87
N SER A 233 -1.72 -23.50 20.60
CA SER A 233 -0.83 -24.60 20.19
C SER A 233 -1.27 -25.24 18.87
N LEU A 234 -2.58 -25.48 18.70
CA LEU A 234 -3.15 -26.00 17.45
C LEU A 234 -2.89 -25.05 16.28
N LEU A 235 -3.11 -23.75 16.47
CA LEU A 235 -2.88 -22.74 15.44
C LEU A 235 -1.40 -22.67 15.07
N ASN A 236 -0.49 -22.66 16.04
CA ASN A 236 0.95 -22.64 15.79
C ASN A 236 1.45 -23.93 15.13
N ALA A 237 0.90 -25.09 15.48
CA ALA A 237 1.25 -26.36 14.83
C ALA A 237 0.72 -26.43 13.38
N THR A 238 -0.48 -25.89 13.14
CA THR A 238 -1.12 -25.89 11.81
C THR A 238 -0.53 -24.84 10.88
N PHE A 239 -0.23 -23.66 11.42
CA PHE A 239 0.30 -22.48 10.76
C PHE A 239 1.50 -21.96 11.57
N PRO A 240 2.67 -22.64 11.47
CA PRO A 240 3.86 -22.19 12.17
C PRO A 240 4.19 -20.75 11.78
N PRO A 241 4.67 -19.93 12.73
CA PRO A 241 5.14 -18.59 12.40
C PRO A 241 6.26 -18.69 11.37
N HIS A 242 6.30 -17.73 10.45
CA HIS A 242 7.32 -17.71 9.42
C HIS A 242 8.72 -17.70 10.07
N PRO A 243 9.67 -18.55 9.65
CA PRO A 243 10.96 -18.69 10.35
C PRO A 243 11.72 -17.38 10.54
N HIS A 244 11.70 -16.46 9.57
CA HIS A 244 12.32 -15.13 9.71
C HIS A 244 11.74 -14.28 10.84
N LEU A 245 10.46 -14.44 11.21
CA LEU A 245 9.84 -13.68 12.31
C LEU A 245 10.41 -14.05 13.68
N SER A 246 11.06 -15.21 13.80
CA SER A 246 11.76 -15.62 15.01
C SER A 246 13.18 -15.05 15.10
N GLN A 247 13.69 -14.44 14.03
CA GLN A 247 15.03 -13.86 13.99
C GLN A 247 15.03 -12.42 14.52
N SER A 248 15.99 -12.11 15.41
CA SER A 248 16.22 -10.75 15.85
C SER A 248 16.89 -9.93 14.75
N THR A 249 16.17 -8.95 14.21
CA THR A 249 16.62 -8.06 13.12
C THR A 249 16.46 -6.55 13.40
N PRO A 250 16.80 -6.05 14.60
CA PRO A 250 16.61 -4.63 14.96
C PRO A 250 17.36 -3.65 14.05
N TYR A 251 18.52 -4.02 13.48
CA TYR A 251 19.28 -3.12 12.61
C TYR A 251 18.67 -2.99 11.21
N LEU A 252 18.02 -4.03 10.71
CA LEU A 252 17.24 -3.99 9.46
C LEU A 252 15.88 -3.30 9.67
N LEU A 253 15.15 -3.67 10.72
CA LEU A 253 13.78 -3.16 10.94
C LEU A 253 13.73 -1.69 11.38
N ARG A 254 14.84 -1.13 11.89
CA ARG A 254 14.94 0.32 12.19
C ARG A 254 15.17 1.20 10.96
N GLN A 255 15.48 0.61 9.80
CA GLN A 255 15.76 1.39 8.59
C GLN A 255 14.49 2.11 8.12
N SER A 256 14.65 3.35 7.63
CA SER A 256 13.52 4.14 7.17
C SER A 256 12.87 3.49 5.95
N GLN A 257 11.60 3.15 6.07
CA GLN A 257 10.77 2.66 4.97
C GLN A 257 10.08 3.78 4.17
N ARG A 258 10.33 5.05 4.51
CA ARG A 258 9.82 6.20 3.75
C ARG A 258 10.40 6.20 2.33
N PRO A 259 9.58 6.44 1.29
CA PRO A 259 10.05 6.52 -0.08
C PRO A 259 11.16 7.56 -0.27
N ILE A 260 12.22 7.15 -0.96
CA ILE A 260 13.28 8.03 -1.45
C ILE A 260 12.73 8.78 -2.67
N THR A 261 12.82 10.12 -2.64
CA THR A 261 12.27 11.00 -3.69
C THR A 261 13.29 12.03 -4.14
N PHE A 262 13.14 12.50 -5.37
CA PHE A 262 13.97 13.48 -6.05
C PHE A 262 13.15 14.73 -6.37
N THR A 263 13.13 15.68 -5.44
CA THR A 263 12.22 16.84 -5.47
C THR A 263 12.84 18.12 -6.03
N LYS A 264 14.16 18.15 -6.25
CA LYS A 264 14.87 19.35 -6.73
C LYS A 264 14.30 19.85 -8.06
N ILE A 265 13.93 21.12 -8.12
CA ILE A 265 13.34 21.73 -9.32
C ILE A 265 14.47 22.23 -10.24
N PRO A 266 14.48 21.85 -11.54
CA PRO A 266 15.49 22.31 -12.49
C PRO A 266 15.17 23.75 -12.96
N PRO A 267 16.12 24.47 -13.58
CA PRO A 267 15.83 25.77 -14.18
C PRO A 267 14.81 25.62 -15.34
N LEU A 268 13.52 25.82 -15.03
CA LEU A 268 12.40 25.48 -15.94
C LEU A 268 12.49 26.20 -17.29
N GLU A 269 12.90 27.47 -17.30
CA GLU A 269 13.08 28.24 -18.55
C GLU A 269 14.12 27.57 -19.48
N LYS A 270 15.25 27.13 -18.92
CA LYS A 270 16.29 26.44 -19.68
C LYS A 270 15.85 25.04 -20.11
N LEU A 271 15.05 24.37 -19.27
CA LEU A 271 14.49 23.06 -19.55
C LEU A 271 13.52 23.12 -20.74
N VAL A 272 12.60 24.08 -20.73
CA VAL A 272 11.64 24.31 -21.82
C VAL A 272 12.36 24.73 -23.10
N ALA A 273 13.36 25.61 -23.01
CA ALA A 273 14.13 26.03 -24.17
C ALA A 273 14.81 24.85 -24.90
N LYS A 274 15.23 23.80 -24.19
CA LYS A 274 15.81 22.57 -24.80
C LYS A 274 14.82 21.80 -25.67
N MET A 275 13.52 21.92 -25.41
CA MET A 275 12.48 21.26 -26.20
C MET A 275 12.13 22.02 -27.50
N GLY A 276 12.73 23.19 -27.75
CA GLY A 276 12.47 23.99 -28.95
C GLY A 276 10.98 24.37 -29.08
N ASP A 277 10.44 24.27 -30.30
CA ASP A 277 9.04 24.61 -30.56
C ASP A 277 8.05 23.68 -29.87
N VAL A 278 8.41 22.42 -29.62
CA VAL A 278 7.59 21.46 -28.85
C VAL A 278 7.37 21.95 -27.42
N GLY A 279 8.36 22.64 -26.84
CA GLY A 279 8.28 23.24 -25.51
C GLY A 279 7.29 24.42 -25.39
N LYS A 280 6.85 24.99 -26.51
CA LYS A 280 5.88 26.11 -26.53
C LYS A 280 4.42 25.64 -26.44
N ALA A 281 4.18 24.33 -26.38
CA ALA A 281 2.83 23.77 -26.29
C ALA A 281 2.09 24.33 -25.06
N PRO A 282 0.78 24.66 -25.17
CA PRO A 282 0.01 25.21 -24.05
C PRO A 282 0.04 24.34 -22.78
N ALA A 283 0.08 23.01 -22.95
CA ALA A 283 0.19 22.07 -21.84
C ALA A 283 1.51 22.22 -21.05
N VAL A 284 2.62 22.51 -21.75
CA VAL A 284 3.93 22.76 -21.12
C VAL A 284 3.91 24.07 -20.35
N SER A 285 3.40 25.15 -20.95
CA SER A 285 3.26 26.43 -20.27
C SER A 285 2.37 26.33 -19.02
N SER A 286 1.29 25.55 -19.11
CA SER A 286 0.38 25.28 -18.00
C SER A 286 1.11 24.59 -16.84
N ILE A 287 1.78 23.45 -17.08
CA ILE A 287 2.47 22.72 -16.01
C ILE A 287 3.65 23.50 -15.42
N VAL A 288 4.37 24.28 -16.23
CA VAL A 288 5.47 25.13 -15.76
C VAL A 288 4.95 26.26 -14.88
N SER A 289 3.82 26.87 -15.22
CA SER A 289 3.15 27.84 -14.37
C SER A 289 2.78 27.22 -13.02
N PHE A 290 2.19 26.03 -13.03
CA PHE A 290 1.84 25.29 -11.82
C PHE A 290 3.07 25.00 -10.93
N ILE A 291 4.15 24.47 -11.50
CA ILE A 291 5.37 24.17 -10.73
C ILE A 291 5.92 25.45 -10.10
N ASN A 292 5.99 26.55 -10.86
CA ASN A 292 6.47 27.84 -10.35
C ASN A 292 5.60 28.40 -9.22
N THR A 293 4.28 28.36 -9.37
CA THR A 293 3.34 28.84 -8.35
C THR A 293 3.43 27.97 -7.09
N ARG A 294 3.53 26.65 -7.26
CA ARG A 294 3.70 25.72 -6.15
C ARG A 294 4.98 25.97 -5.36
N GLU A 295 6.09 26.23 -6.05
CA GLU A 295 7.36 26.49 -5.36
C GLU A 295 7.37 27.85 -4.67
N LYS A 296 6.75 28.88 -5.25
CA LYS A 296 6.72 30.23 -4.67
C LYS A 296 5.71 30.37 -3.54
N SER A 297 4.54 29.75 -3.68
CA SER A 297 3.37 30.03 -2.86
C SER A 297 2.77 28.78 -2.18
N GLY A 298 3.34 27.60 -2.41
CA GLY A 298 2.84 26.33 -1.86
C GLY A 298 1.74 25.69 -2.73
N ALA A 299 1.40 24.43 -2.40
CA ALA A 299 0.41 23.65 -3.16
C ALA A 299 -1.01 24.25 -3.12
N ILE A 300 -1.34 24.91 -2.00
CA ILE A 300 -2.62 25.60 -1.73
C ILE A 300 -2.94 26.62 -2.82
N GLU A 301 -1.93 27.42 -3.20
CA GLU A 301 -2.04 28.53 -4.14
C GLU A 301 -1.76 28.13 -5.59
N ALA A 302 -1.44 26.85 -5.83
CA ALA A 302 -1.13 26.33 -7.15
C ALA A 302 -2.35 25.60 -7.73
N PRO A 303 -3.17 26.26 -8.58
CA PRO A 303 -4.32 25.62 -9.18
C PRO A 303 -3.87 24.50 -10.12
N LEU A 304 -4.59 23.38 -10.10
CA LEU A 304 -4.36 22.29 -11.02
C LEU A 304 -4.55 22.73 -12.47
N THR A 305 -3.76 22.09 -13.32
CA THR A 305 -3.62 22.42 -14.73
C THR A 305 -4.39 21.46 -15.62
N GLU A 306 -4.28 21.68 -16.92
CA GLU A 306 -4.79 20.83 -18.01
C GLU A 306 -4.04 19.47 -18.04
N LEU A 307 -4.16 18.66 -16.98
CA LEU A 307 -3.44 17.40 -16.80
C LEU A 307 -3.69 16.39 -17.93
N PRO A 308 -4.91 16.22 -18.47
CA PRO A 308 -5.13 15.35 -19.63
C PRO A 308 -4.35 15.79 -20.86
N GLN A 309 -4.23 17.10 -21.10
CA GLN A 309 -3.47 17.67 -22.22
C GLN A 309 -1.98 17.52 -21.97
N PHE A 310 -1.52 17.65 -20.72
CA PHE A 310 -0.14 17.36 -20.36
C PHE A 310 0.21 15.88 -20.50
N ALA A 311 -0.67 14.96 -20.09
CA ALA A 311 -0.54 13.53 -20.32
C ALA A 311 -0.44 13.19 -21.82
N ASN A 312 -1.29 13.78 -22.65
CA ASN A 312 -1.21 13.65 -24.11
C ASN A 312 0.13 14.19 -24.66
N PHE A 313 0.58 15.35 -24.18
CA PHE A 313 1.86 15.92 -24.56
C PHE A 313 3.03 14.97 -24.22
N LEU A 314 3.06 14.42 -23.00
CA LEU A 314 4.11 13.51 -22.55
C LEU A 314 4.19 12.25 -23.43
N ARG A 315 3.04 11.66 -23.79
CA ARG A 315 3.01 10.51 -24.71
C ARG A 315 3.57 10.89 -26.09
N ASN A 316 3.12 12.00 -26.67
CA ASN A 316 3.57 12.46 -27.98
C ASN A 316 5.04 12.90 -27.98
N SER A 317 5.57 13.32 -26.84
CA SER A 317 6.96 13.79 -26.72
C SER A 317 7.97 12.71 -27.12
N THR A 318 7.66 11.42 -26.90
CA THR A 318 8.51 10.27 -27.26
C THR A 318 8.74 10.11 -28.77
N THR A 319 7.91 10.72 -29.61
CA THR A 319 8.08 10.73 -31.07
C THR A 319 8.39 12.11 -31.63
N GLN A 320 8.15 13.18 -30.86
CA GLN A 320 8.35 14.57 -31.29
C GLN A 320 9.70 15.15 -30.85
N LEU A 321 10.28 14.66 -29.76
CA LEU A 321 11.57 15.10 -29.25
C LEU A 321 12.65 14.06 -29.55
N PRO A 322 13.86 14.48 -29.92
CA PRO A 322 14.99 13.55 -30.01
C PRO A 322 15.39 13.05 -28.61
N PRO A 323 15.94 11.82 -28.48
CA PRO A 323 16.25 11.21 -27.19
C PRO A 323 17.13 12.05 -26.27
N GLU A 324 18.02 12.87 -26.82
CA GLU A 324 18.99 13.71 -26.10
C GLU A 324 18.32 14.85 -25.31
N VAL A 325 17.11 15.25 -25.71
CA VAL A 325 16.34 16.32 -25.05
C VAL A 325 15.03 15.82 -24.44
N LEU A 326 14.64 14.58 -24.72
CA LEU A 326 13.41 13.96 -24.19
C LEU A 326 13.34 13.98 -22.66
N PHE A 327 14.50 13.91 -21.99
CA PHE A 327 14.58 14.03 -20.53
C PHE A 327 13.91 15.30 -20.00
N ALA A 328 13.88 16.39 -20.78
CA ALA A 328 13.27 17.65 -20.38
C ALA A 328 11.75 17.53 -20.14
N ALA A 329 11.05 16.75 -20.96
CA ALA A 329 9.63 16.47 -20.77
C ALA A 329 9.39 15.57 -19.55
N TYR A 330 10.25 14.57 -19.34
CA TYR A 330 10.18 13.66 -18.20
C TYR A 330 10.45 14.41 -16.89
N ASP A 331 11.37 15.38 -16.91
CA ASP A 331 11.76 16.16 -15.74
C ASP A 331 10.61 17.07 -15.26
N LEU A 332 9.77 17.57 -16.17
CA LEU A 332 8.54 18.27 -15.81
C LEU A 332 7.57 17.36 -15.05
N LEU A 333 7.35 16.13 -15.53
CA LEU A 333 6.48 15.18 -14.82
C LEU A 333 7.09 14.78 -13.47
N ARG A 334 8.40 14.47 -13.43
CA ARG A 334 9.12 14.13 -12.18
C ARG A 334 8.84 15.15 -11.09
N VAL A 335 8.98 16.44 -11.40
CA VAL A 335 8.76 17.52 -10.42
C VAL A 335 7.28 17.65 -10.07
N ALA A 336 6.40 17.57 -11.06
CA ALA A 336 4.96 17.70 -10.83
C ALA A 336 4.39 16.56 -9.95
N LEU A 337 4.93 15.34 -10.04
CA LEU A 337 4.56 14.18 -9.20
C LEU A 337 4.83 14.37 -7.69
N THR A 338 5.52 15.44 -7.29
CA THR A 338 5.66 15.79 -5.87
C THR A 338 4.38 16.38 -5.27
N ASP A 339 3.40 16.73 -6.10
CA ASP A 339 2.07 17.14 -5.69
C ASP A 339 1.12 15.92 -5.73
N VAL A 340 0.45 15.63 -4.61
CA VAL A 340 -0.44 14.48 -4.46
C VAL A 340 -1.58 14.48 -5.48
N ARG A 341 -1.99 15.66 -5.95
CA ARG A 341 -3.09 15.79 -6.90
C ARG A 341 -2.67 15.38 -8.31
N VAL A 342 -1.46 15.78 -8.70
CA VAL A 342 -0.86 15.34 -9.96
C VAL A 342 -0.56 13.85 -9.91
N ALA A 343 0.03 13.37 -8.81
CA ALA A 343 0.32 11.96 -8.63
C ALA A 343 -0.96 11.10 -8.66
N GLY A 344 -2.02 11.53 -7.98
CA GLY A 344 -3.31 10.82 -8.00
C GLY A 344 -3.94 10.76 -9.39
N PHE A 345 -3.92 11.86 -10.15
CA PHE A 345 -4.39 11.84 -11.54
C PHE A 345 -3.60 10.84 -12.39
N PHE A 346 -2.27 10.89 -12.36
CA PHE A 346 -1.46 10.01 -13.20
C PHE A 346 -1.48 8.54 -12.75
N ALA A 347 -1.78 8.24 -11.49
CA ALA A 347 -1.99 6.87 -11.01
C ALA A 347 -3.26 6.26 -11.63
N GLU A 348 -4.33 7.04 -11.73
CA GLU A 348 -5.64 6.55 -12.16
C GLU A 348 -5.98 6.90 -13.64
N GLU A 349 -5.03 7.50 -14.36
CA GLU A 349 -5.15 7.80 -15.80
C GLU A 349 -4.97 6.53 -16.64
N HIS A 350 -6.00 5.67 -16.68
CA HIS A 350 -5.89 4.37 -17.33
C HIS A 350 -6.23 4.38 -18.82
N LYS A 351 -5.62 3.45 -19.56
CA LYS A 351 -6.00 3.10 -20.95
C LYS A 351 -6.47 1.65 -21.00
N GLY A 352 -7.67 1.43 -21.54
CA GLY A 352 -8.21 0.09 -21.79
C GLY A 352 -8.59 -0.65 -20.50
N ALA A 353 -8.92 -1.94 -20.65
CA ALA A 353 -9.47 -2.77 -19.56
C ALA A 353 -8.45 -3.18 -18.49
N THR A 354 -7.15 -2.92 -18.68
CA THR A 354 -6.07 -3.43 -17.81
C THR A 354 -5.80 -2.58 -16.58
N GLY A 355 -6.42 -1.39 -16.45
CA GLY A 355 -6.24 -0.52 -15.27
C GLY A 355 -4.80 -0.03 -15.06
N THR A 356 -3.97 0.01 -16.11
CA THR A 356 -2.57 0.44 -16.02
C THR A 356 -2.44 1.96 -16.25
N PRO A 357 -1.64 2.70 -15.44
CA PRO A 357 -1.34 4.12 -15.66
C PRO A 357 -0.79 4.39 -17.07
N ALA A 358 -1.56 5.00 -17.96
CA ALA A 358 -1.29 5.00 -19.40
C ALA A 358 -0.06 5.82 -19.77
N THR A 359 0.06 7.05 -19.25
CA THR A 359 1.20 7.93 -19.55
C THR A 359 2.49 7.38 -18.96
N VAL A 360 2.46 6.98 -17.68
CA VAL A 360 3.64 6.43 -16.99
C VAL A 360 4.10 5.15 -17.65
N HIS A 361 3.18 4.23 -17.99
CA HIS A 361 3.52 3.01 -18.72
C HIS A 361 4.16 3.32 -20.08
N HIS A 362 3.57 4.23 -20.85
CA HIS A 362 4.11 4.63 -22.15
C HIS A 362 5.54 5.18 -22.05
N MET A 363 5.79 6.04 -21.06
CA MET A 363 7.10 6.64 -20.82
C MET A 363 8.15 5.60 -20.40
N LEU A 364 7.84 4.76 -19.41
CA LEU A 364 8.77 3.72 -18.94
C LEU A 364 9.07 2.72 -20.05
N LYS A 365 8.04 2.24 -20.76
CA LYS A 365 8.21 1.32 -21.90
C LYS A 365 9.08 1.90 -23.02
N HIS A 366 9.00 3.21 -23.26
CA HIS A 366 9.85 3.86 -24.25
C HIS A 366 11.34 3.82 -23.85
N VAL A 367 11.65 4.13 -22.59
CA VAL A 367 13.03 4.09 -22.07
C VAL A 367 13.56 2.66 -22.01
N GLU A 368 12.74 1.72 -21.56
CA GLU A 368 13.03 0.29 -21.59
C GLU A 368 13.40 -0.18 -23.01
N ALA A 369 12.62 0.22 -24.03
CA ALA A 369 12.89 -0.14 -25.42
C ALA A 369 14.19 0.45 -25.99
N LEU A 370 14.65 1.59 -25.47
CA LEU A 370 15.94 2.18 -25.83
C LEU A 370 17.12 1.46 -25.15
N ASN A 371 16.89 0.84 -23.98
CA ASN A 371 17.89 0.13 -23.19
C ASN A 371 19.19 0.98 -23.01
N GLU A 372 20.37 0.40 -23.21
CA GLU A 372 21.67 1.08 -23.11
C GLU A 372 21.84 2.25 -24.11
N SER A 373 21.04 2.29 -25.18
CA SER A 373 21.07 3.39 -26.17
C SER A 373 20.39 4.66 -25.64
N ALA A 374 19.65 4.58 -24.54
CA ALA A 374 19.04 5.75 -23.93
C ALA A 374 20.11 6.72 -23.41
N PRO A 375 20.05 8.02 -23.77
CA PRO A 375 21.03 9.01 -23.29
C PRO A 375 21.05 9.11 -21.77
N TYR A 376 22.24 9.35 -21.19
CA TYR A 376 22.44 9.46 -19.75
C TYR A 376 21.42 10.38 -19.04
N PRO A 377 21.12 11.61 -19.52
CA PRO A 377 20.12 12.46 -18.87
C PRO A 377 18.73 11.83 -18.83
N LEU A 378 18.32 11.13 -19.89
CA LEU A 378 17.02 10.47 -19.95
C LEU A 378 16.93 9.31 -18.96
N ARG A 379 17.97 8.47 -18.88
CA ARG A 379 18.05 7.37 -17.92
C ARG A 379 17.98 7.89 -16.48
N LEU A 380 18.79 8.89 -16.14
CA LEU A 380 18.84 9.47 -14.80
C LEU A 380 17.50 10.09 -14.40
N THR A 381 16.91 10.93 -15.26
CA THR A 381 15.61 11.56 -15.00
C THR A 381 14.50 10.52 -14.88
N THR A 382 14.56 9.43 -15.64
CA THR A 382 13.58 8.33 -15.56
C THR A 382 13.67 7.59 -14.22
N LEU A 383 14.86 7.29 -13.71
CA LEU A 383 15.04 6.71 -12.37
C LEU A 383 14.48 7.64 -11.28
N HIS A 384 14.73 8.94 -11.40
CA HIS A 384 14.22 9.92 -10.44
C HIS A 384 12.70 10.06 -10.50
N LEU A 385 12.13 10.06 -11.71
CA LEU A 385 10.69 10.02 -11.94
C LEU A 385 10.08 8.76 -11.31
N ALA A 386 10.67 7.59 -11.57
CA ALA A 386 10.21 6.32 -11.01
C ALA A 386 10.23 6.31 -9.47
N CYS A 387 11.27 6.87 -8.85
CA CYS A 387 11.32 7.05 -7.40
C CYS A 387 10.18 7.96 -6.89
N ASN A 388 9.88 9.05 -7.60
CA ASN A 388 8.81 9.96 -7.23
C ASN A 388 7.41 9.36 -7.39
N LEU A 389 7.21 8.30 -8.17
CA LEU A 389 5.91 7.62 -8.24
C LEU A 389 5.49 7.05 -6.88
N PHE A 390 6.45 6.63 -6.05
CA PHE A 390 6.20 6.16 -4.68
C PHE A 390 5.78 7.28 -3.71
N SER A 391 5.70 8.54 -4.15
CA SER A 391 5.15 9.63 -3.32
C SER A 391 3.65 9.46 -3.06
N SER A 392 2.95 8.66 -3.88
CA SER A 392 1.52 8.42 -3.77
C SER A 392 1.22 6.95 -3.51
N PRO A 393 0.41 6.62 -2.49
CA PRO A 393 -0.01 5.25 -2.23
C PRO A 393 -0.84 4.65 -3.37
N LEU A 394 -1.49 5.49 -4.19
CA LEU A 394 -2.27 5.06 -5.36
C LEU A 394 -1.39 4.40 -6.44
N PHE A 395 -0.12 4.79 -6.55
CA PHE A 395 0.78 4.14 -7.52
C PHE A 395 1.27 2.77 -7.07
N VAL A 396 1.38 2.51 -5.77
CA VAL A 396 2.05 1.30 -5.23
C VAL A 396 1.50 -0.01 -5.83
N PRO A 397 0.18 -0.24 -5.93
CA PRO A 397 -0.36 -1.43 -6.59
C PRO A 397 0.12 -1.60 -8.03
N HIS A 398 0.25 -0.50 -8.78
CA HIS A 398 0.72 -0.52 -10.17
C HIS A 398 2.23 -0.73 -10.26
N LEU A 399 3.02 -0.12 -9.37
CA LEU A 399 4.49 -0.22 -9.40
C LEU A 399 4.99 -1.63 -9.05
N LEU A 400 4.21 -2.39 -8.28
CA LEU A 400 4.53 -3.77 -7.88
C LEU A 400 3.85 -4.83 -8.77
N SER A 401 3.15 -4.42 -9.82
CA SER A 401 2.49 -5.33 -10.76
C SER A 401 2.87 -5.07 -12.21
N THR A 402 2.83 -6.13 -13.02
CA THR A 402 3.08 -6.01 -14.45
C THR A 402 1.96 -5.18 -15.10
N PRO A 403 2.28 -4.32 -16.09
CA PRO A 403 3.57 -4.25 -16.79
C PRO A 403 4.57 -3.25 -16.20
N LEU A 404 4.22 -2.44 -15.19
CA LEU A 404 5.14 -1.41 -14.70
C LEU A 404 6.31 -2.01 -13.92
N SER A 405 6.06 -3.02 -13.08
CA SER A 405 7.11 -3.70 -12.31
C SER A 405 8.23 -4.20 -13.22
N SER A 406 7.88 -4.91 -14.30
CA SER A 406 8.84 -5.43 -15.28
C SER A 406 9.66 -4.32 -15.95
N ALA A 407 9.03 -3.23 -16.40
CA ALA A 407 9.75 -2.10 -16.98
C ALA A 407 10.68 -1.40 -15.96
N LEU A 408 10.23 -1.26 -14.70
CA LEU A 408 11.02 -0.66 -13.63
C LEU A 408 12.26 -1.51 -13.30
N ILE A 409 12.09 -2.82 -13.17
CA ILE A 409 13.18 -3.77 -12.94
C ILE A 409 14.19 -3.72 -14.08
N SER A 410 13.74 -3.77 -15.33
CA SER A 410 14.61 -3.66 -16.50
C SER A 410 15.44 -2.36 -16.50
N ILE A 411 14.80 -1.20 -16.32
CA ILE A 411 15.47 0.11 -16.27
C ILE A 411 16.47 0.19 -15.11
N LEU A 412 16.10 -0.35 -13.94
CA LEU A 412 16.91 -0.40 -12.75
C LEU A 412 18.14 -1.29 -12.96
N THR A 413 17.96 -2.52 -13.45
CA THR A 413 19.04 -3.49 -13.70
C THR A 413 20.05 -2.92 -14.70
N THR A 414 19.61 -2.41 -15.85
CA THR A 414 20.49 -1.75 -16.83
C THR A 414 21.27 -0.59 -16.22
N SER A 415 20.72 0.10 -15.22
CA SER A 415 21.37 1.23 -14.55
C SER A 415 22.30 0.83 -13.40
N LEU A 416 22.09 -0.31 -12.76
CA LEU A 416 23.03 -0.88 -11.78
C LEU A 416 24.30 -1.40 -12.46
N LEU A 417 24.16 -1.95 -13.67
CA LEU A 417 25.27 -2.47 -14.49
C LEU A 417 26.06 -1.36 -15.22
N ASP A 418 25.67 -0.08 -15.09
CA ASP A 418 26.37 1.02 -15.74
C ASP A 418 27.62 1.46 -14.97
N ASP A 419 28.80 1.00 -15.42
CA ASP A 419 30.08 1.36 -14.81
C ASP A 419 30.58 2.78 -15.15
N LYS A 420 29.95 3.45 -16.13
CA LYS A 420 30.40 4.76 -16.62
C LYS A 420 29.88 5.90 -15.75
N HIS A 421 28.69 5.74 -15.18
CA HIS A 421 27.98 6.82 -14.51
C HIS A 421 27.58 6.42 -13.07
N PRO A 422 28.39 6.76 -12.05
CA PRO A 422 28.09 6.44 -10.65
C PRO A 422 26.72 6.95 -10.16
N ALA A 423 26.23 8.06 -10.73
CA ALA A 423 24.92 8.62 -10.40
C ALA A 423 23.75 7.74 -10.84
N LEU A 424 23.89 6.96 -11.91
CA LEU A 424 22.87 5.98 -12.32
C LEU A 424 22.77 4.86 -11.31
N LYS A 425 23.90 4.27 -10.88
CA LYS A 425 23.91 3.22 -9.85
C LYS A 425 23.26 3.70 -8.55
N ALA A 426 23.63 4.88 -8.06
CA ALA A 426 23.03 5.45 -6.85
C ALA A 426 21.51 5.68 -7.00
N SER A 427 21.07 6.18 -8.15
CA SER A 427 19.64 6.44 -8.40
C SER A 427 18.85 5.14 -8.60
N ALA A 428 19.45 4.11 -9.19
CA ALA A 428 18.86 2.78 -9.35
C ALA A 428 18.70 2.08 -7.99
N LEU A 429 19.69 2.22 -7.09
CA LEU A 429 19.58 1.72 -5.72
C LEU A 429 18.49 2.44 -4.92
N SER A 430 18.26 3.74 -5.14
CA SER A 430 17.12 4.44 -4.56
C SER A 430 15.78 3.85 -5.02
N LEU A 431 15.66 3.48 -6.29
CA LEU A 431 14.48 2.81 -6.81
C LEU A 431 14.35 1.38 -6.24
N ALA A 432 15.45 0.64 -6.12
CA ALA A 432 15.49 -0.69 -5.50
C ALA A 432 14.99 -0.64 -4.05
N MET A 433 15.42 0.36 -3.28
CA MET A 433 14.98 0.59 -1.91
C MET A 433 13.47 0.85 -1.83
N ASN A 434 12.92 1.66 -2.74
CA ASN A 434 11.47 1.93 -2.77
C ASN A 434 10.66 0.66 -3.10
N LEU A 435 11.09 -0.11 -4.10
CA LEU A 435 10.46 -1.38 -4.49
C LEU A 435 10.52 -2.41 -3.35
N ALA A 436 11.72 -2.65 -2.80
CA ALA A 436 11.92 -3.61 -1.71
C ALA A 436 11.18 -3.21 -0.43
N SER A 437 11.19 -1.92 -0.05
CA SER A 437 10.46 -1.41 1.10
C SER A 437 8.95 -1.61 0.93
N SER A 438 8.40 -1.26 -0.23
CA SER A 438 6.95 -1.38 -0.49
C SER A 438 6.51 -2.85 -0.52
N ASN A 439 7.31 -3.71 -1.16
CA ASN A 439 7.10 -5.15 -1.18
C ASN A 439 7.13 -5.74 0.24
N HIS A 440 8.13 -5.38 1.03
CA HIS A 440 8.26 -5.79 2.43
C HIS A 440 7.09 -5.32 3.29
N GLN A 441 6.64 -4.06 3.13
CA GLN A 441 5.48 -3.55 3.86
C GLN A 441 4.21 -4.36 3.57
N ILE A 442 3.94 -4.67 2.29
CA ILE A 442 2.78 -5.50 1.90
C ILE A 442 2.89 -6.89 2.51
N ARG A 443 4.07 -7.52 2.40
CA ARG A 443 4.33 -8.82 2.99
C ARG A 443 4.14 -8.83 4.51
N MET A 444 4.64 -7.82 5.22
CA MET A 444 4.51 -7.72 6.68
C MET A 444 3.06 -7.59 7.15
N LYS A 445 2.15 -7.07 6.31
CA LYS A 445 0.71 -7.06 6.64
C LYS A 445 0.11 -8.46 6.70
N LYS A 446 0.67 -9.46 6.01
CA LYS A 446 0.24 -10.87 6.14
C LYS A 446 0.49 -11.43 7.54
N TYR A 447 1.48 -10.87 8.25
CA TYR A 447 1.92 -11.34 9.56
C TYR A 447 1.52 -10.39 10.71
N GLY A 448 1.23 -9.12 10.43
CA GLY A 448 0.80 -8.12 11.41
C GLY A 448 -0.72 -8.13 11.66
N GLY A 449 -1.14 -8.08 12.93
CA GLY A 449 -2.56 -8.04 13.32
C GLY A 449 -3.26 -6.69 13.13
N ASN A 450 -2.52 -5.61 12.86
CA ASN A 450 -3.08 -4.27 12.63
C ASN A 450 -2.92 -3.86 11.16
N VAL A 451 -4.03 -3.87 10.43
CA VAL A 451 -4.14 -3.40 9.05
C VAL A 451 -4.16 -1.87 9.07
N SER A 452 -3.03 -1.22 8.77
CA SER A 452 -2.99 0.22 8.53
C SER A 452 -2.63 0.52 7.07
N HIS A 453 -3.49 1.31 6.41
CA HIS A 453 -3.33 2.10 5.18
C HIS A 453 -2.37 1.59 4.07
N THR A 454 -2.71 0.49 3.41
CA THR A 454 -2.48 0.38 1.95
C THR A 454 -3.78 -0.10 1.33
N LEU A 455 -4.07 0.35 0.11
CA LEU A 455 -5.21 -0.15 -0.67
C LEU A 455 -5.25 -1.68 -0.65
N SER A 456 -6.46 -2.25 -0.49
CA SER A 456 -6.68 -3.70 -0.46
C SER A 456 -6.23 -4.43 -1.74
N SER A 457 -5.91 -3.69 -2.80
CA SER A 457 -5.51 -4.19 -4.11
C SER A 457 -4.00 -4.43 -4.28
N ALA A 458 -3.15 -3.95 -3.36
CA ALA A 458 -1.71 -4.06 -3.49
C ALA A 458 -1.23 -5.50 -3.17
N ASN A 459 -0.52 -6.11 -4.12
CA ASN A 459 0.12 -7.42 -3.96
C ASN A 459 1.64 -7.27 -3.83
N GLU A 460 2.29 -8.32 -3.33
CA GLU A 460 3.74 -8.42 -3.43
C GLU A 460 4.18 -8.40 -4.90
N LEU A 461 5.43 -7.97 -5.10
CA LEU A 461 6.11 -8.00 -6.38
C LEU A 461 6.14 -9.45 -6.93
N GLY A 462 5.95 -9.64 -8.23
CA GLY A 462 5.98 -10.97 -8.84
C GLY A 462 7.33 -11.68 -8.65
N ASP A 463 7.31 -13.02 -8.65
CA ASP A 463 8.51 -13.83 -8.35
C ASP A 463 9.65 -13.56 -9.36
N ALA A 464 9.33 -13.40 -10.64
CA ALA A 464 10.30 -13.04 -11.68
C ALA A 464 10.96 -11.68 -11.40
N GLU A 465 10.17 -10.66 -11.02
CA GLU A 465 10.73 -9.35 -10.69
C GLU A 465 11.51 -9.34 -9.37
N GLN A 466 11.09 -10.12 -8.36
CA GLN A 466 11.83 -10.25 -7.11
C GLN A 466 13.18 -10.96 -7.30
N THR A 467 13.20 -12.03 -8.10
CA THR A 467 14.41 -12.80 -8.41
C THR A 467 15.40 -11.96 -9.20
N GLU A 468 14.96 -11.27 -10.25
CA GLU A 468 15.83 -10.37 -11.02
C GLU A 468 16.38 -9.22 -10.15
N LEU A 469 15.53 -8.59 -9.33
CA LEU A 469 15.98 -7.53 -8.41
C LEU A 469 17.04 -8.05 -7.44
N LEU A 470 16.81 -9.22 -6.84
CA LEU A 470 17.76 -9.81 -5.91
C LEU A 470 19.09 -10.15 -6.59
N ALA A 471 19.08 -10.71 -7.79
CA ALA A 471 20.29 -11.02 -8.54
C ALA A 471 21.15 -9.76 -8.76
N SER A 472 20.53 -8.67 -9.23
CA SER A 472 21.21 -7.38 -9.47
C SER A 472 21.76 -6.75 -8.18
N LEU A 473 21.04 -6.91 -7.07
CA LEU A 473 21.50 -6.45 -5.75
C LEU A 473 22.69 -7.28 -5.24
N LEU A 474 22.67 -8.60 -5.42
CA LEU A 474 23.76 -9.49 -5.02
C LEU A 474 25.03 -9.23 -5.85
N GLU A 475 24.90 -8.91 -7.13
CA GLU A 475 26.04 -8.48 -7.96
C GLU A 475 26.66 -7.18 -7.42
N THR A 476 25.83 -6.20 -7.04
CA THR A 476 26.29 -4.95 -6.41
C THR A 476 26.97 -5.21 -5.06
N LEU A 477 26.46 -6.16 -4.26
CA LEU A 477 27.02 -6.52 -2.95
C LEU A 477 28.33 -7.31 -3.09
N GLY A 478 28.42 -8.17 -4.09
CA GLY A 478 29.58 -9.01 -4.40
C GLY A 478 30.75 -8.28 -5.06
N SER A 479 30.57 -7.02 -5.49
CA SER A 479 31.67 -6.23 -6.05
C SER A 479 32.82 -6.07 -5.05
N GLU A 480 34.06 -5.89 -5.52
CA GLU A 480 35.23 -5.68 -4.65
C GLU A 480 35.31 -4.24 -4.06
N ASP A 481 34.30 -3.40 -4.32
CA ASP A 481 34.28 -2.02 -3.86
C ASP A 481 34.30 -1.92 -2.34
N GLN A 482 34.90 -0.85 -1.82
CA GLN A 482 34.84 -0.53 -0.39
C GLN A 482 33.38 -0.30 0.06
N TRP A 483 33.16 -0.47 1.37
CA TRP A 483 31.87 -0.14 1.97
C TRP A 483 31.44 1.29 1.64
N SER A 484 30.20 1.44 1.18
CA SER A 484 29.61 2.70 0.73
C SER A 484 28.12 2.72 1.05
N GLU A 485 27.51 3.90 1.00
CA GLU A 485 26.04 4.03 1.13
C GLU A 485 25.31 3.21 0.05
N ASN A 486 25.88 3.07 -1.15
CA ASN A 486 25.32 2.21 -2.20
C ASN A 486 25.26 0.73 -1.76
N LYS A 487 26.36 0.19 -1.22
CA LYS A 487 26.38 -1.19 -0.69
C LYS A 487 25.41 -1.37 0.47
N LYS A 488 25.30 -0.36 1.34
CA LYS A 488 24.34 -0.37 2.45
C LYS A 488 22.90 -0.38 1.95
N MET A 489 22.55 0.43 0.95
CA MET A 489 21.21 0.41 0.33
C MET A 489 20.92 -0.95 -0.30
N ALA A 490 21.88 -1.52 -1.03
CA ALA A 490 21.71 -2.85 -1.62
C ALA A 490 21.50 -3.94 -0.55
N LEU A 491 22.22 -3.85 0.57
CA LEU A 491 22.11 -4.77 1.70
C LEU A 491 20.74 -4.67 2.38
N ILE A 492 20.25 -3.45 2.61
CA ILE A 492 18.94 -3.21 3.21
C ILE A 492 17.83 -3.73 2.29
N ALA A 493 17.87 -3.41 0.99
CA ALA A 493 16.91 -3.90 0.02
C ALA A 493 16.91 -5.44 -0.05
N THR A 494 18.08 -6.07 -0.02
CA THR A 494 18.23 -7.53 0.04
C THR A 494 17.59 -8.11 1.31
N GLY A 495 17.84 -7.49 2.47
CA GLY A 495 17.24 -7.90 3.74
C GLY A 495 15.71 -7.81 3.71
N TRP A 496 15.14 -6.74 3.17
CA TRP A 496 13.70 -6.57 3.02
C TRP A 496 13.08 -7.57 2.02
N LEU A 497 13.78 -7.91 0.94
CA LEU A 497 13.38 -8.98 0.01
C LEU A 497 13.41 -10.36 0.65
N ALA A 498 14.36 -10.65 1.54
CA ALA A 498 14.44 -11.95 2.20
C ALA A 498 13.45 -12.08 3.36
N TYR A 499 13.24 -11.01 4.15
CA TYR A 499 12.46 -11.07 5.38
C TYR A 499 10.99 -11.44 5.12
N GLY A 500 10.58 -12.61 5.60
CA GLY A 500 9.22 -13.13 5.47
C GLY A 500 8.86 -13.64 4.07
N ALA A 501 9.84 -13.76 3.16
CA ALA A 501 9.59 -14.25 1.80
C ALA A 501 9.20 -15.73 1.81
N ASP A 502 8.39 -16.13 0.83
CA ASP A 502 7.95 -17.51 0.69
C ASP A 502 9.14 -18.47 0.60
N LEU A 503 9.21 -19.39 1.57
CA LEU A 503 10.31 -20.33 1.65
C LEU A 503 10.19 -21.47 0.63
N GLU A 504 9.05 -21.65 -0.01
CA GLU A 504 8.88 -22.63 -1.08
C GLU A 504 8.81 -21.96 -2.47
N GLY A 505 9.14 -20.66 -2.54
CA GLY A 505 9.08 -19.85 -3.76
C GLY A 505 10.42 -19.65 -4.46
N GLU A 506 10.36 -19.17 -5.71
CA GLU A 506 11.51 -19.02 -6.62
C GLU A 506 12.59 -18.07 -6.07
N LEU A 507 12.20 -17.08 -5.27
CA LEU A 507 13.12 -16.13 -4.67
C LEU A 507 14.13 -16.81 -3.72
N ARG A 508 13.67 -17.78 -2.92
CA ARG A 508 14.56 -18.55 -2.03
C ARG A 508 15.49 -19.46 -2.80
N ASP A 509 14.97 -20.10 -3.83
CA ASP A 509 15.76 -20.96 -4.70
C ASP A 509 16.92 -20.18 -5.33
N LEU A 510 16.64 -18.97 -5.84
CA LEU A 510 17.68 -18.10 -6.38
C LEU A 510 18.77 -17.77 -5.34
N TRP A 511 18.39 -17.29 -4.15
CA TRP A 511 19.40 -16.85 -3.17
C TRP A 511 20.24 -18.00 -2.61
N ARG A 512 19.71 -19.23 -2.65
CA ARG A 512 20.49 -20.45 -2.36
C ARG A 512 21.46 -20.78 -3.48
N VAL A 513 21.01 -20.76 -4.73
CA VAL A 513 21.84 -21.05 -5.91
C VAL A 513 22.98 -20.03 -6.04
N MET A 514 22.72 -18.76 -5.73
CA MET A 514 23.71 -17.68 -5.82
C MET A 514 24.63 -17.58 -4.59
N ASP A 515 24.50 -18.44 -3.58
CA ASP A 515 25.20 -18.30 -2.29
C ASP A 515 25.07 -16.87 -1.72
N ALA A 516 23.84 -16.36 -1.63
CA ALA A 516 23.56 -15.00 -1.19
C ALA A 516 24.08 -14.74 0.23
N ALA A 517 23.92 -15.72 1.13
CA ALA A 517 24.44 -15.67 2.49
C ALA A 517 25.98 -15.54 2.50
N GLY A 518 26.69 -16.34 1.68
CA GLY A 518 28.14 -16.24 1.54
C GLY A 518 28.59 -14.93 0.91
N THR A 519 27.84 -14.40 -0.05
CA THR A 519 28.09 -13.08 -0.67
C THR A 519 27.97 -11.96 0.37
N VAL A 520 26.88 -11.94 1.15
CA VAL A 520 26.67 -10.95 2.21
C VAL A 520 27.70 -11.11 3.34
N GLY A 521 28.03 -12.35 3.72
CA GLY A 521 28.98 -12.63 4.81
C GLY A 521 30.42 -12.17 4.54
N LYS A 522 30.79 -11.94 3.27
CA LYS A 522 32.12 -11.40 2.88
C LYS A 522 32.21 -9.87 3.02
N ILE A 523 31.08 -9.18 3.20
CA ILE A 523 31.04 -7.71 3.24
C ILE A 523 31.73 -7.19 4.51
N GLN A 524 32.70 -6.31 4.31
CA GLN A 524 33.42 -5.65 5.40
C GLN A 524 32.87 -4.23 5.62
N ALA A 525 31.90 -4.09 6.54
CA ALA A 525 31.35 -2.80 6.93
C ALA A 525 32.23 -2.08 7.97
N SER A 526 32.28 -0.74 7.89
CA SER A 526 33.18 0.06 8.73
C SER A 526 32.65 0.23 10.15
N ALA A 527 31.39 0.62 10.33
CA ALA A 527 30.79 0.87 11.63
C ALA A 527 30.21 -0.40 12.29
N THR A 528 30.20 -0.47 13.62
CA THR A 528 29.65 -1.61 14.38
C THR A 528 28.21 -1.92 14.01
N ASP A 529 27.36 -0.88 13.95
CA ASP A 529 25.96 -0.99 13.58
C ASP A 529 25.75 -1.58 12.19
N GLU A 530 26.62 -1.25 11.24
CA GLU A 530 26.56 -1.73 9.86
C GLU A 530 27.03 -3.19 9.76
N ARG A 531 28.04 -3.58 10.56
CA ARG A 531 28.44 -5.00 10.68
C ARG A 531 27.33 -5.84 11.30
N MET A 532 26.56 -5.28 12.22
CA MET A 532 25.39 -5.97 12.79
C MET A 532 24.29 -6.12 11.74
N LEU A 533 24.03 -5.09 10.93
CA LEU A 533 23.12 -5.19 9.79
C LEU A 533 23.54 -6.29 8.81
N VAL A 534 24.82 -6.38 8.45
CA VAL A 534 25.35 -7.46 7.59
C VAL A 534 25.03 -8.83 8.18
N LYS A 535 25.29 -9.03 9.47
CA LYS A 535 25.00 -10.30 10.15
C LYS A 535 23.52 -10.64 10.19
N GLU A 536 22.65 -9.64 10.37
CA GLU A 536 21.20 -9.86 10.34
C GLU A 536 20.73 -10.30 8.97
N VAL A 537 21.12 -9.59 7.91
CA VAL A 537 20.74 -9.93 6.54
C VAL A 537 21.30 -11.29 6.13
N GLN A 538 22.54 -11.61 6.51
CA GLN A 538 23.12 -12.93 6.30
C GLN A 538 22.25 -14.03 6.93
N LYS A 539 21.85 -13.89 8.21
CA LYS A 539 21.02 -14.88 8.91
C LYS A 539 19.65 -15.09 8.27
N LEU A 540 19.07 -14.03 7.68
CA LEU A 540 17.81 -14.16 6.95
C LEU A 540 17.98 -15.03 5.70
N LEU A 541 19.10 -14.89 5.00
CA LEU A 541 19.42 -15.65 3.78
C LEU A 541 19.85 -17.10 4.06
N GLU A 542 20.24 -17.43 5.29
CA GLU A 542 20.59 -18.80 5.73
C GLU A 542 19.35 -19.70 5.95
N VAL A 543 18.17 -19.11 6.08
CA VAL A 543 16.87 -19.83 6.18
C VAL A 543 16.47 -20.35 4.80
#